data_AF-A0A7C4H7M3-F1
#
_entry.id   AF-A0A7C4H7M3-F1
#
_cell.length_a   1.000
_cell.length_b   1.000
_cell.length_c   1.000
_cell.angle_alpha   90.00
_cell.angle_beta   90.00
_cell.angle_gamma   90.00
#
_symmetry.space_group_name_H-M   'P 1'
#
loop_
_entity.id
_entity.type
_entity.pdbx_description
1 polymer ?
#
loop_
_entity_poly.entity_id
_entity_poly.type
_entity_poly.pdbx_seq_one_letter_code
_entity_poly.pdbx_strand_id
1 'polypeptide(L)'
;MSAEVKALTVEAEAIATLAHAIYKEHMYLLSDYYVTKMWLNNKALGLARELKAEEAVEIALKLNEQIEKGLLEAPIKFIPVQSIKILARKFVEDSNFRATTVNILKLATRKRTMHQLIWRIRRRTY
;
A
#
# COMPACT_ATOMS: atom_id res chain seq x y z
N MET A 1 5.21 28.58 22.02
CA MET A 1 6.13 27.58 21.43
C MET A 1 5.32 26.72 20.48
N SER A 2 5.32 27.05 19.19
CA SER A 2 4.66 26.24 18.17
C SER A 2 5.53 25.02 17.93
N ALA A 3 5.00 23.81 18.19
CA ALA A 3 5.72 22.59 17.87
C ALA A 3 5.83 22.49 16.35
N GLU A 4 7.04 22.61 15.80
CA GLU A 4 7.33 22.24 14.42
C GLU A 4 7.13 20.74 14.27
N VAL A 5 5.94 20.34 13.82
CA VAL A 5 5.68 18.97 13.42
C VAL A 5 6.49 18.73 12.15
N LYS A 6 7.44 17.79 12.18
CA LYS A 6 8.11 17.30 10.96
C LYS A 6 7.05 16.64 10.08
N ALA A 7 6.45 17.42 9.18
CA ALA A 7 5.51 16.92 8.20
C ALA A 7 6.27 16.10 7.14
N LEU A 8 5.63 15.06 6.65
CA LEU A 8 6.12 14.34 5.47
C LEU A 8 6.09 15.29 4.27
N THR A 9 6.99 15.09 3.33
CA THR A 9 6.88 15.80 2.05
C THR A 9 5.68 15.25 1.29
N VAL A 10 5.08 16.06 0.41
CA VAL A 10 3.93 15.66 -0.42
C VAL A 10 4.24 14.39 -1.20
N GLU A 11 5.48 14.23 -1.68
CA GLU A 11 5.93 13.02 -2.37
C GLU A 11 5.89 11.80 -1.45
N ALA A 12 6.36 11.93 -0.22
CA ALA A 12 6.36 10.83 0.74
C ALA A 12 4.94 10.46 1.18
N GLU A 13 4.06 11.45 1.35
CA GLU A 13 2.64 11.21 1.60
C GLU A 13 1.96 10.51 0.43
N ALA A 14 2.26 10.92 -0.81
CA ALA A 14 1.73 10.27 -2.00
C ALA A 14 2.12 8.79 -2.03
N ILE A 15 3.41 8.48 -1.91
CA ILE A 15 3.89 7.08 -1.94
C ILE A 15 3.33 6.27 -0.77
N ALA A 16 3.28 6.84 0.44
CA ALA A 16 2.71 6.17 1.59
C ALA A 16 1.21 5.86 1.40
N THR A 17 0.46 6.79 0.83
CA THR A 17 -0.98 6.62 0.54
C THR A 17 -1.19 5.50 -0.47
N LEU A 18 -0.44 5.49 -1.59
CA LEU A 18 -0.58 4.44 -2.59
C LEU A 18 -0.14 3.07 -2.07
N ALA A 19 0.97 3.01 -1.32
CA ALA A 19 1.40 1.78 -0.67
C ALA A 19 0.35 1.26 0.31
N HIS A 20 -0.32 2.15 1.06
CA HIS A 20 -1.39 1.79 1.98
C HIS A 20 -2.60 1.21 1.26
N ALA A 21 -3.09 1.91 0.23
CA ALA A 21 -4.22 1.49 -0.59
C ALA A 21 -3.98 0.12 -1.24
N ILE A 22 -2.80 -0.07 -1.84
CA ILE A 22 -2.48 -1.27 -2.62
C ILE A 22 -2.06 -2.46 -1.76
N TYR A 23 -1.14 -2.28 -0.81
CA TYR A 23 -0.54 -3.40 -0.08
C TYR A 23 -1.24 -3.73 1.24
N LYS A 24 -1.87 -2.76 1.90
CA LYS A 24 -2.48 -2.96 3.22
C LYS A 24 -3.99 -3.13 3.13
N GLU A 25 -4.69 -2.15 2.57
CA GLU A 25 -6.16 -2.16 2.53
C GLU A 25 -6.71 -2.95 1.35
N HIS A 26 -5.90 -3.13 0.31
CA HIS A 26 -6.29 -3.76 -0.95
C HIS A 26 -7.56 -3.14 -1.55
N MET A 27 -7.64 -1.81 -1.47
CA MET A 27 -8.78 -1.01 -1.91
C MET A 27 -8.26 0.34 -2.41
N TYR A 28 -8.78 0.78 -3.55
CA TYR A 28 -8.41 2.03 -4.20
C TYR A 28 -9.60 2.98 -4.21
N LEU A 29 -9.47 4.08 -3.48
CA LEU A 29 -10.53 5.06 -3.26
C LEU A 29 -10.43 6.23 -4.24
N LEU A 30 -11.49 7.05 -4.28
CA LEU A 30 -11.49 8.30 -5.04
C LEU A 30 -10.41 9.27 -4.53
N SER A 31 -10.11 9.26 -3.22
CA SER A 31 -8.99 10.03 -2.67
C SER A 31 -7.65 9.60 -3.27
N ASP A 32 -7.44 8.29 -3.41
CA ASP A 32 -6.19 7.74 -3.94
C ASP A 32 -6.04 8.09 -5.43
N TYR A 33 -7.15 8.11 -6.18
CA TYR A 33 -7.17 8.61 -7.55
C TYR A 33 -6.61 10.04 -7.65
N TYR A 34 -7.06 10.93 -6.77
CA TYR A 34 -6.62 12.32 -6.76
C TYR A 34 -5.17 12.47 -6.30
N VAL A 35 -4.73 11.69 -5.32
CA VAL A 35 -3.32 11.64 -4.90
C VAL A 35 -2.42 11.20 -6.06
N THR A 36 -2.78 10.11 -6.74
CA THR A 36 -2.07 9.64 -7.94
C THR A 36 -2.02 10.70 -9.03
N LYS A 37 -3.15 11.36 -9.30
CA LYS A 37 -3.28 12.33 -10.39
C LYS A 37 -2.57 13.65 -10.12
N MET A 38 -2.62 14.14 -8.89
CA MET A 38 -2.16 15.49 -8.55
C MET A 38 -0.77 15.51 -7.91
N TRP A 39 -0.40 14.48 -7.15
CA TRP A 39 0.79 14.51 -6.29
C TRP A 39 1.93 13.63 -6.78
N LEU A 40 1.69 12.72 -7.74
CA LEU A 40 2.79 12.00 -8.38
C LEU A 40 3.59 12.93 -9.29
N ASN A 41 4.88 13.00 -9.03
CA ASN A 41 5.86 13.71 -9.83
C ASN A 41 7.16 12.89 -9.91
N ASN A 42 8.15 13.34 -10.67
CA ASN A 42 9.43 12.63 -10.83
C ASN A 42 10.17 12.37 -9.50
N LYS A 43 10.00 13.27 -8.50
CA LYS A 43 10.58 13.07 -7.17
C LYS A 43 9.87 11.95 -6.40
N ALA A 44 8.53 11.91 -6.46
CA ALA A 44 7.74 10.83 -5.88
C ALA A 44 8.07 9.48 -6.53
N LEU A 45 8.28 9.44 -7.86
CA LEU A 45 8.72 8.22 -8.55
C LEU A 45 10.13 7.79 -8.12
N GLY A 46 11.05 8.73 -7.90
CA GLY A 46 12.35 8.46 -7.31
C GLY A 46 12.25 7.86 -5.91
N LEU A 47 11.41 8.45 -5.06
CA LEU A 47 11.14 7.94 -3.71
C LEU A 47 10.50 6.54 -3.74
N ALA A 48 9.59 6.29 -4.69
CA ALA A 48 8.97 4.99 -4.86
C ALA A 48 10.01 3.90 -5.19
N ARG A 49 11.03 4.21 -6.01
CA ARG A 49 12.17 3.31 -6.27
C ARG A 49 12.97 3.01 -5.02
N GLU A 50 13.37 4.06 -4.31
CA GLU A 50 14.17 3.94 -3.08
C GLU A 50 13.44 3.09 -2.03
N LEU A 51 12.11 3.24 -1.93
CA LEU A 51 11.25 2.51 -1.01
C LEU A 51 10.70 1.19 -1.56
N LYS A 52 11.12 0.79 -2.78
CA LYS A 52 10.62 -0.41 -3.49
C LYS A 52 9.09 -0.46 -3.63
N ALA A 53 8.43 0.69 -3.72
CA ALA A 53 6.98 0.85 -3.83
C ALA A 53 6.51 1.11 -5.27
N GLU A 54 7.38 0.91 -6.27
CA GLU A 54 7.06 1.15 -7.69
C GLU A 54 5.84 0.38 -8.17
N GLU A 55 5.67 -0.88 -7.77
CA GLU A 55 4.51 -1.68 -8.18
C GLU A 55 3.19 -1.06 -7.69
N ALA A 56 3.16 -0.48 -6.48
CA ALA A 56 1.97 0.22 -5.99
C ALA A 56 1.64 1.45 -6.85
N VAL A 57 2.67 2.20 -7.25
CA VAL A 57 2.51 3.35 -8.15
C VAL A 57 2.01 2.89 -9.54
N GLU A 58 2.58 1.83 -10.09
CA GLU A 58 2.20 1.28 -11.39
C GLU A 58 0.74 0.82 -11.40
N ILE A 59 0.31 0.13 -10.35
CA ILE A 59 -1.07 -0.31 -10.20
C ILE A 59 -2.00 0.91 -10.09
N ALA A 60 -1.65 1.92 -9.28
CA ALA A 60 -2.45 3.13 -9.12
C ALA A 60 -2.60 3.91 -10.45
N LEU A 61 -1.52 4.04 -11.23
CA LEU A 61 -1.55 4.67 -12.56
C LEU A 61 -2.48 3.92 -13.53
N LYS A 62 -2.40 2.58 -13.56
CA LYS A 62 -3.29 1.74 -14.39
C LYS A 62 -4.75 1.87 -13.99
N LEU A 63 -5.03 1.94 -12.68
CA LEU A 63 -6.40 2.15 -12.19
C LEU A 63 -6.91 3.54 -12.58
N ASN A 64 -6.09 4.58 -12.45
CA ASN A 64 -6.45 5.93 -12.90
C ASN A 64 -6.76 5.95 -14.40
N GLU A 65 -5.94 5.32 -15.22
CA GLU A 65 -6.17 5.22 -16.67
C GLU A 65 -7.50 4.52 -16.98
N GLN A 66 -7.84 3.45 -16.25
CA GLN A 66 -9.11 2.73 -16.42
C GLN A 66 -10.32 3.57 -15.97
N ILE A 67 -10.19 4.32 -14.88
CA ILE A 67 -11.21 5.26 -14.40
C ILE A 67 -11.44 6.38 -15.43
N GLU A 68 -10.37 6.96 -15.97
CA GLU A 68 -10.47 8.03 -16.97
C GLU A 68 -11.11 7.57 -18.28
N LYS A 69 -10.92 6.29 -18.64
CA LYS A 69 -11.60 5.66 -19.78
C LYS A 69 -13.05 5.25 -19.49
N GLY A 70 -13.54 5.46 -18.27
CA GLY A 70 -14.88 5.05 -17.84
C GLY A 70 -15.07 3.54 -17.73
N LEU A 71 -13.97 2.78 -17.64
CA LEU A 71 -14.01 1.31 -17.52
C LEU A 71 -14.23 0.86 -16.07
N LEU A 72 -13.85 1.69 -15.10
CA LEU A 72 -13.99 1.43 -13.68
C LEU A 72 -14.49 2.68 -12.94
N GLU A 73 -15.22 2.47 -11.86
CA GLU A 73 -15.65 3.51 -10.94
C GLU A 73 -15.08 3.23 -9.54
N ALA A 74 -14.62 4.27 -8.85
CA ALA A 74 -14.14 4.16 -7.48
C ALA A 74 -15.33 4.14 -6.49
N PRO A 75 -15.25 3.41 -5.35
CA PRO A 75 -14.08 2.67 -4.85
C PRO A 75 -13.91 1.28 -5.48
N ILE A 76 -12.66 0.91 -5.74
CA ILE A 76 -12.29 -0.39 -6.32
C ILE A 76 -11.71 -1.27 -5.23
N LYS A 77 -12.33 -2.43 -4.98
CA LYS A 77 -11.82 -3.42 -4.03
C LYS A 77 -11.13 -4.57 -4.76
N PHE A 78 -9.90 -4.89 -4.40
CA PHE A 78 -9.20 -6.02 -5.00
C PHE A 78 -9.76 -7.35 -4.52
N ILE A 79 -9.84 -8.30 -5.45
CA ILE A 79 -10.20 -9.68 -5.15
C ILE A 79 -9.02 -10.33 -4.41
N PRO A 80 -9.24 -11.20 -3.39
CA PRO A 80 -8.15 -11.80 -2.61
C PRO A 80 -7.03 -12.44 -3.45
N VAL A 81 -7.36 -13.03 -4.60
CA VAL A 81 -6.38 -13.61 -5.54
C VAL A 81 -5.44 -12.54 -6.10
N GLN A 82 -5.96 -11.35 -6.43
CA GLN A 82 -5.16 -10.21 -6.89
C GLN A 82 -4.26 -9.70 -5.76
N SER A 83 -4.80 -9.55 -4.56
CA SER A 83 -4.04 -9.13 -3.37
C SER A 83 -2.87 -10.07 -3.09
N ILE A 84 -3.09 -11.38 -3.14
CA ILE A 84 -2.03 -12.38 -2.96
C ILE A 84 -0.96 -12.25 -4.04
N LYS A 85 -1.34 -12.06 -5.31
CA LYS A 85 -0.40 -11.88 -6.41
C LYS A 85 0.50 -10.65 -6.21
N ILE A 86 -0.09 -9.53 -5.79
CA ILE A 86 0.64 -8.29 -5.49
C ILE A 86 1.62 -8.51 -4.33
N LEU A 87 1.16 -9.10 -3.22
CA LEU A 87 2.02 -9.38 -2.06
C LEU A 87 3.14 -10.37 -2.38
N ALA A 88 2.88 -11.36 -3.24
CA ALA A 88 3.90 -12.32 -3.66
C ALA A 88 5.01 -11.65 -4.48
N ARG A 89 4.67 -10.72 -5.38
CA ARG A 89 5.67 -9.95 -6.14
C ARG A 89 6.49 -9.05 -5.22
N LYS A 90 5.82 -8.32 -4.31
CA LYS A 90 6.48 -7.53 -3.26
C LYS A 90 7.43 -8.38 -2.39
N PHE A 91 7.08 -9.63 -2.09
CA PHE A 91 7.94 -10.56 -1.37
C PHE A 91 9.20 -11.00 -2.14
N VAL A 92 9.12 -11.09 -3.46
CA VAL A 92 10.28 -11.45 -4.30
C VAL A 92 11.23 -10.25 -4.44
N GLU A 93 10.70 -9.06 -4.68
CA GLU A 93 11.48 -7.86 -5.02
C GLU A 93 12.05 -7.14 -3.78
N ASP A 94 11.32 -7.17 -2.67
CA ASP A 94 11.68 -6.45 -1.46
C ASP A 94 12.22 -7.41 -0.37
N SER A 95 13.54 -7.43 -0.25
CA SER A 95 14.27 -8.15 0.80
C SER A 95 13.84 -7.81 2.22
N ASN A 96 13.48 -6.55 2.50
CA ASN A 96 13.07 -6.11 3.84
C ASN A 96 11.65 -6.60 4.13
N PHE A 97 10.76 -6.50 3.14
CA PHE A 97 9.41 -7.05 3.24
C PHE A 97 9.43 -8.57 3.42
N ARG A 98 10.31 -9.26 2.67
CA ARG A 98 10.54 -10.71 2.80
C ARG A 98 10.98 -11.10 4.21
N ALA A 99 12.01 -10.45 4.74
CA ALA A 99 12.51 -10.72 6.08
C ALA A 99 11.43 -10.48 7.14
N THR A 100 10.70 -9.37 7.03
CA THR A 100 9.60 -9.01 7.94
C THR A 100 8.47 -10.04 7.87
N THR A 101 8.06 -10.45 6.66
CA THR A 101 7.01 -11.46 6.44
C THR A 101 7.40 -12.81 7.05
N VAL A 102 8.62 -13.28 6.82
CA VAL A 102 9.12 -14.53 7.41
C VAL A 102 9.15 -14.44 8.94
N ASN A 103 9.56 -13.30 9.50
CA ASN A 103 9.57 -13.09 10.95
C ASN A 103 8.16 -13.06 11.54
N ILE A 104 7.20 -12.42 10.86
CA ILE A 104 5.79 -12.42 11.27
C ILE A 104 5.22 -13.84 11.22
N LEU A 105 5.51 -14.62 10.18
CA LEU A 105 5.08 -16.02 10.09
C LEU A 105 5.67 -16.88 11.20
N LYS A 106 6.96 -16.71 11.50
CA LYS A 106 7.63 -17.36 12.65
C LYS A 106 7.05 -16.92 14.00
N LEU A 107 6.56 -15.68 14.10
CA LEU A 107 5.90 -15.18 15.30
C LEU A 107 4.48 -15.77 15.44
N ALA A 108 3.77 -15.92 14.32
CA ALA A 108 2.42 -16.47 14.27
C ALA A 108 2.37 -17.93 14.75
N THR A 109 3.40 -18.74 14.49
CA THR A 109 3.46 -20.13 14.98
C THR A 109 3.51 -20.25 16.51
N ARG A 110 3.76 -19.16 17.26
CA ARG A 110 3.69 -19.13 18.72
C ARG A 110 2.24 -18.93 19.19
N LYS A 111 1.66 -19.93 19.88
CA LYS A 111 0.23 -19.97 20.33
C LYS A 111 -0.29 -18.66 20.96
N ARG A 112 0.50 -18.01 21.81
CA ARG A 112 0.11 -16.76 22.50
C ARG A 112 0.00 -15.56 21.56
N THR A 113 0.87 -15.50 20.55
CA THR A 113 0.93 -14.39 19.59
C THR A 113 -0.06 -14.58 18.44
N MET A 114 -0.37 -15.83 18.09
CA MET A 114 -1.40 -16.15 17.10
C MET A 114 -2.76 -15.56 17.46
N HIS A 115 -3.18 -15.65 18.74
CA HIS A 115 -4.46 -15.09 19.18
C HIS A 115 -4.52 -13.57 18.98
N GLN A 116 -3.44 -12.85 19.30
CA GLN A 116 -3.34 -11.40 19.13
C GLN A 116 -3.32 -10.98 17.66
N LEU A 117 -2.64 -11.74 16.81
CA LEU A 117 -2.62 -11.52 15.35
C LEU A 117 -4.00 -11.73 14.73
N ILE A 118 -4.68 -12.83 15.06
CA ILE A 118 -6.04 -13.11 14.60
C ILE A 118 -7.00 -12.01 15.06
N TRP A 119 -6.88 -11.57 16.32
CA TRP A 119 -7.70 -10.47 16.84
C TRP A 119 -7.47 -9.16 16.08
N ARG A 120 -6.21 -8.85 15.73
CA ARG A 120 -5.87 -7.66 14.93
C ARG A 120 -6.40 -7.74 13.50
N ILE A 121 -6.30 -8.90 12.85
CA ILE A 121 -6.81 -9.12 11.48
C ILE A 121 -8.34 -9.10 11.46
N ARG A 122 -8.98 -9.62 12.51
CA ARG A 122 -10.44 -9.67 12.63
C ARG A 122 -11.06 -8.37 13.12
N ARG A 123 -10.27 -7.37 13.55
CA ARG A 123 -10.79 -6.05 13.88
C ARG A 123 -11.37 -5.41 12.61
N ARG A 124 -12.71 -5.30 12.58
CA ARG A 124 -13.44 -4.46 11.63
C ARG A 124 -13.50 -3.03 12.19
N THR A 125 -12.49 -2.19 11.98
CA THR A 125 -12.71 -0.73 11.94
C THR A 125 -11.51 0.05 11.42
N TYR A 126 -11.85 1.13 10.70
CA TYR A 126 -11.05 2.21 10.13
C TYR A 126 -10.16 2.93 11.15
#